data_AF-A0A174JW72-F1
#
_entry.id   AF-A0A174JW72-F1
#
_cell.length_a   1.000
_cell.length_b   1.000
_cell.length_c   1.000
_cell.angle_alpha   90.00
_cell.angle_beta   90.00
_cell.angle_gamma   90.00
#
_symmetry.space_group_name_H-M   'P 1'
#
loop_
_entity.id
_entity.type
_entity.pdbx_description
1 polymer ?
#
loop_
_entity_poly.entity_id
_entity_poly.type
_entity_poly.pdbx_seq_one_letter_code
_entity_poly.pdbx_strand_id
1 'polypeptide(L)'
;MANKSRPKQLSFRVSEEEYQQLQEKISKSGKNQQEYILSCVLEKQIVNTDGIKELIPELKRIGNNLNQIAKRCNEGGMLPSEAEVRKHGEELNKVWQSLRRYLQRRA
;
A
#
# COMPACT_ATOMS: atom_id res chain seq x y z
N MET A 1 11.69 36.45 26.17
CA MET A 1 11.84 35.03 25.80
C MET A 1 11.57 34.93 24.31
N ALA A 2 12.56 34.55 23.50
CA ALA A 2 12.41 34.58 22.05
C ALA A 2 11.40 33.50 21.61
N ASN A 3 10.34 33.93 20.95
CA ASN A 3 9.30 33.08 20.40
C ASN A 3 9.91 32.32 19.20
N LYS A 4 10.49 31.15 19.46
CA LYS A 4 11.04 30.30 18.38
C LYS A 4 9.87 29.79 17.54
N SER A 5 9.93 29.99 16.23
CA SER A 5 8.93 29.51 15.26
C SER A 5 8.67 27.99 15.32
N ARG A 6 9.60 27.22 15.91
CA ARG A 6 9.52 25.78 16.13
C ARG A 6 9.81 25.45 17.60
N PRO A 7 8.80 25.44 18.50
CA PRO A 7 9.00 25.30 19.94
C PRO A 7 9.15 23.85 20.44
N LYS A 8 8.84 22.84 19.62
CA LYS A 8 8.87 21.42 20.00
C LYS A 8 10.19 20.77 19.58
N GLN A 9 10.82 20.03 20.50
CA GLN A 9 12.02 19.23 20.23
C GLN A 9 11.66 17.74 20.12
N LEU A 10 12.18 17.08 19.08
CA LEU A 10 12.11 15.64 18.90
C LEU A 10 13.52 15.07 19.10
N SER A 11 13.66 14.09 19.97
CA SER A 11 14.90 13.33 20.18
C SER A 11 14.63 11.84 20.00
N PHE A 12 15.56 11.16 19.34
CA PHE A 12 15.54 9.71 19.18
C PHE A 12 16.98 9.19 19.28
N ARG A 13 17.12 7.93 19.69
CA ARG A 13 18.43 7.27 19.81
C ARG A 13 18.76 6.60 18.48
N VAL A 14 20.04 6.62 18.14
CA VAL A 14 20.62 5.97 16.96
C VAL A 14 21.90 5.24 17.36
N SER A 15 22.26 4.18 16.64
CA SER A 15 23.59 3.58 16.75
C SER A 15 24.66 4.50 16.14
N GLU A 16 25.93 4.19 16.37
CA GLU A 16 27.05 4.92 15.77
C GLU A 16 27.01 4.81 14.24
N GLU A 17 26.71 3.63 13.70
CA GLU A 17 26.59 3.41 12.26
C GLU A 17 25.42 4.20 11.65
N GLU A 18 24.26 4.23 12.32
CA GLU A 18 23.10 5.00 11.90
C GLU A 18 23.39 6.51 11.91
N TYR A 19 24.14 6.97 12.92
CA TYR A 19 24.54 8.37 13.03
C TYR A 19 25.48 8.77 11.89
N GLN A 20 26.48 7.96 11.57
CA GLN A 20 27.40 8.21 10.45
C GLN A 20 26.65 8.28 9.11
N GLN A 21 25.74 7.34 8.86
CA GLN A 21 24.91 7.35 7.65
C GLN A 21 24.01 8.59 7.57
N LEU A 22 23.46 9.04 8.70
CA LEU A 22 22.66 10.26 8.76
C LEU A 22 23.50 11.50 8.42
N GLN A 23 24.70 11.63 9.01
CA GLN A 23 25.59 12.76 8.75
C GLN A 23 26.05 12.81 7.29
N GLU A 24 26.39 11.67 6.70
CA GLU A 24 26.77 11.59 5.28
C GLU A 24 25.63 12.06 4.36
N LYS A 25 24.40 11.60 4.64
CA LYS A 25 23.22 12.00 3.88
C LYS A 25 22.89 13.48 4.02
N ILE A 26 23.02 14.04 5.23
CA ILE A 26 22.85 15.47 5.48
C ILE A 26 23.88 16.26 4.67
N SER A 27 25.15 15.89 4.75
CA SER A 27 26.25 16.54 4.00
C SER A 27 25.99 16.53 2.48
N LYS A 28 25.62 15.38 1.92
CA LYS A 28 25.28 15.26 0.49
C LYS A 28 24.05 16.06 0.07
N SER A 29 23.13 16.34 0.99
CA SER A 29 21.89 17.07 0.70
C SER A 29 22.05 18.59 0.62
N GLY A 30 23.13 19.14 1.17
CA GLY A 30 23.33 20.59 1.31
C GLY A 30 22.39 21.28 2.32
N LYS A 31 21.52 20.53 3.02
CA LYS A 31 20.61 21.05 4.04
C LYS A 31 21.24 20.94 5.43
N ASN A 32 20.80 21.79 6.37
CA ASN A 32 21.12 21.55 7.79
C ASN A 32 20.35 20.33 8.32
N GLN A 33 20.80 19.76 9.45
CA GLN A 33 20.22 18.55 10.01
C GLN A 33 18.71 18.65 10.25
N GLN A 34 18.23 19.80 10.74
CA GLN A 34 16.80 20.00 11.02
C GLN A 34 15.96 20.04 9.74
N GLU A 35 16.42 20.76 8.71
CA GLU A 35 15.76 20.80 7.40
C GLU A 35 15.79 19.47 6.69
N TYR A 36 16.92 18.76 6.75
CA TYR A 36 17.05 17.43 6.16
C TYR A 36 16.04 16.46 6.79
N ILE A 37 16.08 16.31 8.12
CA ILE A 37 15.19 15.39 8.84
C ILE A 37 13.72 15.77 8.62
N LEU A 38 13.36 17.06 8.70
CA LEU A 38 11.99 17.50 8.44
C LEU A 38 11.56 17.20 7.01
N SER A 39 12.42 17.41 6.00
CA SER A 39 12.09 17.04 4.62
C SER A 39 11.87 15.53 4.48
N CYS A 40 12.70 14.70 5.11
CA CYS A 40 12.52 13.25 5.08
C CYS A 40 11.24 12.78 5.79
N VAL A 41 10.81 13.44 6.87
CA VAL A 41 9.63 13.04 7.65
C VAL A 41 8.34 13.60 7.06
N LEU A 42 8.37 14.82 6.52
CA LEU A 42 7.17 15.51 6.03
C LEU A 42 6.91 15.30 4.54
N GLU A 43 7.95 15.15 3.70
CA GLU A 43 7.80 15.00 2.25
C GLU A 43 7.68 13.53 1.84
N LYS A 44 8.03 12.59 2.72
CA LYS A 44 7.91 11.16 2.43
C LYS A 44 6.45 10.74 2.56
N GLN A 45 5.86 10.31 1.44
CA GLN A 45 4.53 9.72 1.43
C GLN A 45 4.53 8.44 2.28
N ILE A 46 3.95 8.50 3.48
CA ILE A 46 3.74 7.31 4.32
C ILE A 46 2.49 6.60 3.79
N VAL A 47 2.70 5.57 2.97
CA VAL A 47 1.59 4.77 2.43
C VAL A 47 1.15 3.78 3.50
N ASN A 48 0.05 4.09 4.20
CA ASN A 48 -0.60 3.12 5.06
C ASN A 48 -1.23 2.00 4.19
N THR A 49 -0.69 0.79 4.22
CA THR A 49 -1.17 -0.36 3.43
C THR A 49 -2.30 -1.14 4.11
N ASP A 50 -2.79 -0.73 5.27
CA ASP A 50 -3.84 -1.47 6.00
C ASP A 50 -5.14 -1.59 5.19
N GLY A 51 -5.52 -0.58 4.40
CA GLY A 51 -6.68 -0.67 3.50
C GLY A 51 -6.53 -1.72 2.38
N ILE A 52 -5.31 -2.19 2.08
CA ILE A 52 -5.11 -3.29 1.13
C ILE A 52 -5.44 -4.65 1.79
N LYS A 53 -5.27 -4.77 3.11
CA LYS A 53 -5.62 -6.01 3.83
C LYS A 53 -7.11 -6.32 3.75
N GLU A 54 -7.96 -5.28 3.63
CA GLU A 54 -9.41 -5.42 3.42
C GLU A 54 -9.76 -6.10 2.10
N LEU A 55 -8.84 -6.13 1.12
CA LEU A 55 -9.05 -6.75 -0.19
C LEU A 55 -8.67 -8.24 -0.23
N ILE A 56 -7.90 -8.73 0.74
CA ILE A 56 -7.44 -10.12 0.81
C ILE A 56 -8.62 -11.12 0.89
N PRO A 57 -9.67 -10.88 1.70
CA PRO A 57 -10.84 -11.78 1.74
C PRO A 57 -11.57 -11.88 0.40
N GLU A 58 -11.76 -10.77 -0.31
CA GLU A 58 -12.41 -10.76 -1.62
C GLU A 58 -11.58 -11.50 -2.68
N LEU A 59 -10.26 -11.33 -2.67
CA LEU A 59 -9.35 -12.07 -3.55
C LEU A 59 -9.41 -13.58 -3.28
N LYS A 60 -9.48 -14.01 -2.01
CA LYS A 60 -9.66 -15.42 -1.66
C LYS A 60 -11.00 -15.96 -2.16
N ARG A 61 -12.08 -15.18 -2.05
CA ARG A 61 -13.42 -15.56 -2.54
C ARG A 61 -13.42 -15.76 -4.05
N ILE A 62 -12.80 -14.83 -4.79
CA ILE A 62 -12.60 -14.93 -6.24
C ILE A 62 -11.79 -16.18 -6.60
N GLY A 63 -10.65 -16.41 -5.94
CA GLY A 63 -9.79 -17.56 -6.19
C GLY A 63 -10.52 -18.89 -5.94
N ASN A 64 -11.33 -18.97 -4.89
CA ASN A 64 -12.14 -20.15 -4.59
C ASN A 64 -13.20 -20.41 -5.68
N ASN A 65 -13.89 -19.37 -6.17
CA ASN A 65 -14.88 -19.51 -7.23
C ASN A 65 -14.22 -20.00 -8.53
N LEU A 66 -13.07 -19.42 -8.91
CA LEU A 66 -12.32 -19.87 -10.08
C LEU A 66 -11.88 -21.33 -9.95
N ASN A 67 -11.42 -21.74 -8.76
CA ASN A 67 -10.99 -23.12 -8.53
C ASN A 67 -12.18 -24.11 -8.61
N GLN A 68 -13.37 -23.70 -8.17
CA GLN A 68 -14.60 -24.51 -8.32
C GLN A 68 -15.01 -24.69 -9.78
N ILE A 69 -14.92 -23.63 -10.59
CA ILE A 69 -15.18 -23.69 -12.04
C ILE A 69 -14.17 -24.63 -12.69
N ALA A 70 -12.87 -24.45 -12.43
CA ALA A 70 -11.81 -25.28 -12.99
C ALA A 70 -11.99 -26.76 -12.62
N LYS A 71 -12.31 -27.05 -11.35
CA LYS A 71 -12.56 -28.40 -10.87
C LYS A 71 -13.75 -29.05 -11.59
N ARG A 72 -14.88 -28.35 -11.74
CA ARG A 72 -16.05 -28.87 -12.46
C ARG A 72 -15.75 -29.18 -13.93
N CYS A 73 -14.98 -28.32 -14.61
CA CYS A 73 -14.55 -28.56 -15.98
C CYS A 73 -13.63 -29.78 -16.08
N ASN A 74 -12.71 -29.97 -15.13
CA ASN A 74 -11.75 -31.08 -15.13
C ASN A 74 -12.38 -32.43 -14.74
N GLU A 75 -13.43 -32.44 -13.91
CA GLU A 75 -14.14 -33.66 -13.49
C GLU A 75 -15.16 -34.17 -14.53
N GLY A 76 -15.23 -33.56 -15.71
CA GLY A 76 -16.21 -33.91 -16.75
C GLY A 76 -17.65 -33.54 -16.37
N GLY A 77 -17.81 -32.62 -15.42
CA GLY A 77 -19.11 -32.10 -15.01
C GLY A 77 -19.75 -31.19 -16.06
N MET A 78 -21.03 -30.86 -15.85
CA MET A 78 -21.75 -29.92 -16.70
C MET A 78 -20.99 -28.59 -16.77
N LEU A 79 -20.70 -28.11 -17.98
CA LEU A 79 -20.04 -26.82 -18.18
C LEU A 79 -20.87 -25.71 -17.52
N PRO A 80 -20.23 -24.73 -16.85
CA PRO A 80 -20.94 -23.60 -16.29
C PRO A 80 -21.70 -22.88 -17.41
N SER A 81 -22.95 -22.48 -17.11
CA SER A 81 -23.76 -21.77 -18.08
C SER A 81 -23.12 -20.41 -18.43
N GLU A 82 -23.36 -19.91 -19.64
CA GLU A 82 -22.88 -18.59 -20.05
C GLU A 82 -23.33 -17.48 -19.06
N ALA A 83 -24.53 -17.62 -18.50
CA ALA A 83 -25.05 -16.73 -17.47
C ALA A 83 -24.25 -16.75 -16.16
N GLU A 84 -23.81 -17.94 -15.69
CA GLU A 84 -22.93 -18.08 -14.52
C GLU A 84 -21.55 -17.45 -14.78
N VAL A 85 -20.96 -17.73 -15.94
CA VAL A 85 -19.66 -17.16 -16.32
C VAL A 85 -19.75 -15.63 -16.40
N ARG A 86 -20.82 -15.09 -16.99
CA ARG A 86 -21.05 -13.64 -17.10
C ARG A 86 -21.22 -13.01 -15.72
N LYS A 87 -21.99 -13.62 -14.83
CA LYS A 87 -22.19 -13.14 -13.45
C LYS A 87 -20.87 -13.06 -12.68
N HIS A 88 -20.01 -14.08 -12.81
CA HIS A 88 -18.69 -14.05 -12.19
C HIS A 88 -17.77 -12.98 -12.81
N GLY A 89 -17.84 -12.80 -14.13
CA GLY A 89 -17.15 -11.71 -14.82
C GLY A 89 -17.57 -10.33 -14.31
N GLU A 90 -18.86 -10.11 -14.05
CA GLU A 90 -19.38 -8.86 -13.48
C GLU A 90 -18.91 -8.62 -12.04
N GLU A 91 -18.92 -9.66 -11.19
CA GLU A 91 -18.40 -9.57 -9.81
C GLU A 91 -16.91 -9.24 -9.78
N LEU A 92 -16.11 -9.89 -10.64
CA LEU A 92 -14.69 -9.59 -10.84
C LEU A 92 -14.47 -8.13 -11.27
N ASN A 93 -15.27 -7.65 -12.22
CA ASN A 93 -15.13 -6.29 -12.74
C ASN A 93 -15.47 -5.23 -11.67
N LYS A 94 -16.45 -5.50 -10.79
CA LYS A 94 -16.76 -4.63 -9.64
C LYS A 94 -15.59 -4.55 -8.64
N VAL A 95 -14.97 -5.68 -8.31
CA VAL A 95 -13.80 -5.71 -7.42
C VAL A 95 -12.63 -4.96 -8.05
N TRP A 96 -12.38 -5.16 -9.34
CA TRP A 96 -11.37 -4.42 -10.10
C TRP A 96 -11.60 -2.90 -10.10
N GLN A 97 -12.83 -2.43 -10.32
CA GLN A 97 -13.17 -1.01 -10.28
C GLN A 97 -12.99 -0.39 -8.90
N SER A 98 -13.27 -1.13 -7.83
CA SER A 98 -13.05 -0.68 -6.45
C SER A 98 -11.55 -0.58 -6.14
N LEU A 99 -10.75 -1.56 -6.55
CA LEU A 99 -9.29 -1.54 -6.42
C LEU A 99 -8.68 -0.37 -7.21
N ARG A 100 -9.10 -0.18 -8.47
CA ARG A 100 -8.62 0.92 -9.32
C ARG A 100 -8.90 2.29 -8.70
N ARG A 101 -10.12 2.50 -8.16
CA ARG A 101 -10.47 3.75 -7.46
C ARG A 101 -9.64 3.97 -6.20
N TYR A 102 -9.36 2.92 -5.45
CA TYR A 102 -8.49 2.99 -4.27
C TYR A 102 -7.06 3.40 -4.64
N LEU A 103 -6.50 2.81 -5.69
CA LEU A 103 -5.15 3.14 -6.19
C LEU A 103 -5.09 4.56 -6.77
N GLN A 104 -6.11 5.01 -7.51
CA GLN A 104 -6.16 6.35 -8.10
C GLN A 104 -6.30 7.48 -7.06
N ARG A 105 -6.94 7.23 -5.92
CA ARG A 105 -7.03 8.21 -4.82
C ARG A 105 -5.70 8.37 -4.06
N ARG A 106 -4.69 7.56 -4.39
CA ARG A 106 -3.39 7.50 -3.72
C ARG A 106 -2.20 7.91 -4.60
N ALA A 107 -2.44 8.14 -5.90
CA ALA A 107 -1.52 8.80 -6.82
C ALA A 107 -1.76 10.32 -6.79
#